data_AF-A0A1U9NJD3-F1
#
_entry.id   AF-A0A1U9NJD3-F1
#
_cell.length_a   1.000
_cell.length_b   1.000
_cell.length_c   1.000
_cell.angle_alpha   90.00
_cell.angle_beta   90.00
_cell.angle_gamma   90.00
#
_symmetry.space_group_name_H-M   'P 1'
#
loop_
_entity.id
_entity.type
_entity.pdbx_description
1 polymer ?
#
loop_
_entity_poly.entity_id
_entity_poly.type
_entity_poly.pdbx_seq_one_letter_code
_entity_poly.pdbx_strand_id
1 'polypeptide(L)' 'MKKYNYKTIIAAILILLTVIIIFQNIESVNTKFLFVSIKMPRALLLLITFALGTLTGLLLANKIARKPKDRT' A
#
# COMPACT_ATOMS: atom_id res chain seq x y z
N MET A 1 36.78 -0.94 -17.97
CA MET A 1 36.03 -0.90 -16.69
C MET A 1 34.87 0.08 -16.84
N LYS A 2 33.62 -0.38 -16.67
CA LYS A 2 32.41 0.46 -16.80
C LYS A 2 32.40 1.47 -15.64
N LYS A 3 32.47 2.77 -15.94
CA LYS A 3 32.51 3.83 -14.93
C LYS A 3 31.10 3.99 -14.34
N TYR A 4 30.84 3.39 -13.19
CA TYR A 4 29.54 3.51 -12.53
C TYR A 4 29.34 4.95 -12.06
N ASN A 5 28.25 5.57 -12.53
CA ASN A 5 27.87 6.92 -12.12
C ASN A 5 27.40 6.87 -10.65
N TYR A 6 27.76 7.87 -9.84
CA TYR A 6 27.34 7.97 -8.44
C TYR A 6 25.81 7.85 -8.28
N LYS A 7 25.03 8.34 -9.25
CA LYS A 7 23.57 8.17 -9.30
C LYS A 7 23.14 6.70 -9.34
N THR A 8 23.84 5.86 -10.10
CA THR A 8 23.55 4.42 -10.21
C THR A 8 23.88 3.70 -8.90
N ILE A 9 24.97 4.09 -8.24
CA ILE A 9 25.36 3.52 -6.95
C ILE A 9 24.31 3.89 -5.89
N ILE A 10 23.89 5.15 -5.83
CA ILE A 10 22.84 5.62 -4.93
C ILE A 10 21.51 4.88 -5.18
N ALA A 11 21.12 4.72 -6.45
CA ALA A 11 19.91 3.99 -6.80
C ALA A 11 19.97 2.52 -6.35
N ALA A 12 21.10 1.84 -6.54
CA ALA A 12 21.29 0.46 -6.08
C ALA A 12 21.20 0.36 -4.55
N ILE A 13 21.81 1.31 -3.82
CA ILE A 13 21.73 1.39 -2.36
C ILE A 13 20.29 1.59 -1.91
N LEU A 14 19.55 2.52 -2.52
CA LEU A 14 18.14 2.77 -2.18
C LEU A 14 17.27 1.54 -2.41
N ILE A 15 17.43 0.85 -3.54
CA ILE A 15 16.71 -0.40 -3.83
C ILE A 15 17.00 -1.46 -2.77
N LEU A 16 18.29 -1.64 -2.42
CA LEU A 16 18.69 -2.60 -1.39
C LEU A 16 18.07 -2.26 -0.02
N LEU A 17 18.09 -0.98 0.37
CA LEU A 17 17.46 -0.49 1.60
C LEU A 17 15.95 -0.73 1.59
N THR A 18 15.26 -0.48 0.49
CA THR A 18 13.83 -0.75 0.37
C THR A 18 13.52 -2.23 0.58
N VAL A 19 14.29 -3.13 -0.04
CA VAL A 19 14.12 -4.58 0.15
C VAL A 19 14.35 -4.98 1.61
N ILE A 20 15.41 -4.44 2.24
CA ILE A 20 15.71 -4.69 3.65
C ILE A 20 14.58 -4.18 4.55
N ILE A 21 14.07 -2.96 4.33
CA ILE A 21 12.97 -2.39 5.09
C ILE A 21 11.74 -3.28 4.95
N ILE A 22 11.39 -3.72 3.74
CA ILE A 22 10.25 -4.63 3.54
C ILE A 22 10.48 -5.92 4.33
N PHE A 23 11.62 -6.59 4.17
CA PHE A 23 11.92 -7.86 4.83
C PHE A 23 11.95 -7.75 6.36
N GLN A 24 12.58 -6.71 6.91
CA GLN A 24 12.60 -6.46 8.35
C GLN A 24 11.22 -6.10 8.89
N ASN A 25 10.35 -5.51 8.07
CA ASN A 25 8.97 -5.20 8.45
C ASN A 25 7.98 -6.34 8.15
N ILE A 26 8.45 -7.53 7.71
CA ILE A 26 7.67 -8.79 7.67
C ILE A 26 7.55 -9.39 9.08
N GLU A 27 7.43 -8.57 10.12
CA GLU A 27 6.98 -9.10 11.40
C GLU A 27 5.49 -9.42 11.32
N SER A 28 5.14 -10.62 11.79
CA SER A 28 3.75 -11.03 11.92
C SER A 28 3.13 -10.27 13.09
N VAL A 29 2.22 -9.35 12.78
CA VAL A 29 1.47 -8.62 13.80
C VAL A 29 0.24 -9.43 14.15
N ASN A 30 -0.06 -9.51 15.45
CA ASN A 30 -1.32 -10.06 15.92
C ASN A 30 -2.40 -8.98 15.76
N THR A 31 -3.31 -9.19 14.83
CA THR A 31 -4.37 -8.23 14.52
C THR A 31 -5.70 -8.78 15.02
N LYS A 32 -6.37 -8.00 15.86
CA LYS A 32 -7.73 -8.31 16.34
C LYS A 32 -8.74 -7.66 15.42
N PHE A 33 -9.42 -8.47 14.63
CA PHE A 33 -10.71 -8.13 14.05
C PHE A 33 -11.80 -8.28 15.11
N LEU A 34 -13.01 -7.81 14.78
CA LEU A 34 -14.14 -7.61 15.70
C LEU A 34 -14.34 -8.74 16.73
N PHE A 35 -14.19 -10.00 16.32
CA PHE A 35 -14.22 -11.16 17.22
C PHE A 35 -13.11 -12.20 16.94
N VAL A 36 -12.14 -11.87 16.07
CA VAL A 36 -11.15 -12.83 15.57
C VAL A 36 -9.75 -12.25 15.66
N SER A 37 -8.82 -12.98 16.28
CA SER A 37 -7.40 -12.58 16.33
C SER A 37 -6.63 -13.43 15.32
N ILE A 38 -6.00 -12.78 14.34
CA ILE A 38 -5.23 -13.44 13.29
C ILE A 38 -3.83 -12.85 13.29
N LYS A 39 -2.80 -13.72 13.29
CA LYS A 39 -1.43 -13.30 13.03
C LYS A 39 -1.23 -13.21 11.52
N MET A 40 -0.90 -12.02 11.03
CA MET A 40 -0.61 -11.81 9.61
C MET A 40 0.56 -10.85 9.42
N PRO A 41 1.28 -10.94 8.28
CA PRO A 41 2.35 -10.00 7.97
C PRO A 41 1.80 -8.56 7.84
N ARG A 42 2.55 -7.56 8.32
CA ARG A 42 2.17 -6.13 8.20
C ARG A 42 1.85 -5.71 6.77
N ALA A 43 2.64 -6.18 5.80
CA ALA A 43 2.44 -5.88 4.39
C ALA A 43 1.06 -6.34 3.89
N LEU A 44 0.60 -7.52 4.31
CA LEU A 44 -0.71 -8.04 3.93
C LEU A 44 -1.84 -7.21 4.54
N LEU A 45 -1.69 -6.80 5.81
CA LEU A 45 -2.65 -5.92 6.49
C LEU A 45 -2.79 -4.57 5.76
N LEU A 46 -1.66 -3.93 5.40
CA LEU A 46 -1.65 -2.67 4.67
C LEU A 46 -2.30 -2.82 3.28
N LEU A 47 -2.00 -3.91 2.58
CA LEU A 47 -2.57 -4.17 1.25
C LEU A 47 -4.09 -4.39 1.31
N ILE A 48 -4.58 -5.17 2.29
CA ILE A 48 -6.02 -5.37 2.51
C ILE A 48 -6.70 -4.05 2.87
N THR A 49 -6.09 -3.26 3.77
CA THR A 49 -6.64 -1.96 4.20
C THR A 49 -6.73 -0.98 3.02
N PHE A 50 -5.66 -0.92 2.22
CA PHE A 50 -5.63 -0.10 1.00
C PHE A 50 -6.72 -0.53 0.02
N ALA A 51 -6.80 -1.82 -0.29
CA ALA A 51 -7.81 -2.36 -1.21
C ALA A 51 -9.23 -2.04 -0.74
N LEU A 52 -9.56 -2.28 0.54
CA LEU A 52 -10.88 -1.97 1.11
C LEU A 52 -11.20 -0.47 1.02
N GLY A 53 -10.24 0.40 1.35
CA GLY A 53 -10.40 1.84 1.24
C GLY A 53 -10.64 2.28 -0.22
N THR A 54 -9.84 1.78 -1.16
CA THR A 54 -9.99 2.09 -2.59
C THR A 54 -11.31 1.60 -3.15
N LEU A 55 -11.70 0.35 -2.88
CA LEU A 55 -12.99 -0.21 -3.32
C LEU A 55 -14.15 0.61 -2.75
N THR A 56 -14.12 0.93 -1.45
CA THR A 56 -15.15 1.77 -0.81
C THR A 56 -15.22 3.15 -1.47
N GLY A 57 -14.08 3.80 -1.69
CA GLY A 57 -14.00 5.09 -2.37
C GLY A 57 -14.56 5.06 -3.78
N LEU A 58 -14.23 4.04 -4.58
CA LEU A 58 -14.74 3.86 -5.94
C LEU A 58 -16.26 3.66 -5.97
N LEU A 59 -16.79 2.83 -5.06
CA LEU A 59 -18.24 2.60 -4.94
C LEU A 59 -19.00 3.88 -4.57
N LEU A 60 -18.44 4.69 -3.68
CA LEU A 60 -19.04 5.96 -3.25
C LEU A 60 -18.91 7.05 -4.32
N ALA A 61 -17.75 7.15 -4.99
CA ALA A 61 -17.51 8.11 -6.06
C ALA A 61 -18.54 7.98 -7.19
N ASN A 62 -18.88 6.74 -7.58
CA ASN A 62 -19.90 6.47 -8.60
C ASN A 62 -21.31 6.92 -8.18
N LYS A 63 -21.61 6.96 -6.87
CA LYS A 63 -22.92 7.43 -6.36
C LYS A 63 -22.96 8.94 -6.15
N ILE A 64 -21.84 9.56 -5.75
CA ILE A 64 -21.73 10.98 -5.47
C ILE A 64 -21.52 11.81 -6.74
N ALA A 65 -20.89 11.25 -7.78
CA ALA A 65 -20.67 11.92 -9.07
C ALA A 65 -21.94 12.06 -9.94
N ARG A 66 -23.14 11.78 -9.41
CA ARG A 66 -24.40 12.12 -10.08
C ARG A 66 -24.52 13.65 -10.12
N LYS A 67 -24.09 14.23 -11.24
CA LYS A 67 -24.25 15.64 -11.62
C LYS A 67 -25.67 16.10 -11.30
N PRO A 68 -25.89 17.30 -10.73
CA PRO A 68 -27.24 17.86 -10.63
C PRO A 68 -27.84 17.84 -12.03
N LYS A 69 -28.99 17.18 -12.17
CA LYS A 69 -29.75 17.19 -13.42
C LYS A 69 -30.04 18.65 -13.72
N ASP A 70 -29.38 19.17 -14.75
CA ASP A 70 -29.59 20.51 -15.27
C ASP A 70 -31.09 20.67 -15.54
N ARG A 71 -31.74 21.51 -14.74
CA ARG A 71 -33.13 21.91 -14.95
C ARG A 71 -33.04 23.25 -15.67
N THR A 72 -33.26 23.19 -16.97
CA THR A 72 -33.67 24.28 -17.87
C THR A 72 -34.50 25.34 -17.19
#